data_AF-A0A3D4I5T4-F1
#
_entry.id   AF-A0A3D4I5T4-F1
#
_cell.length_a   1.000
_cell.length_b   1.000
_cell.length_c   1.000
_cell.angle_alpha   90.00
_cell.angle_beta   90.00
_cell.angle_gamma   90.00
#
_symmetry.space_group_name_H-M   'P 1'
#
loop_
_entity.id
_entity.type
_entity.pdbx_description
1 polymer ?
#
loop_
_entity_poly.entity_id
_entity_poly.type
_entity_poly.pdbx_seq_one_letter_code
_entity_poly.pdbx_strand_id
1 'polypeptide(L)'
;MDTMLENGDFKLAENGYPYLSGGKDEIFQRAAIRLTVPLGSFTLDTQLGSKFYTLKNEKEPIAAGMAISLAREALRKLPQVSAEKAVYEAGAEPCVTVTVKYGAETEEIKVKI
;
A
#
# COMPACT_ATOMS: atom_id res chain seq x y z
N MET A 1 -16.02 -0.75 8.45
CA MET A 1 -15.43 0.28 9.35
C MET A 1 -14.13 -0.29 9.85
N ASP A 2 -13.10 0.55 9.95
CA ASP A 2 -11.79 0.20 10.49
C ASP A 2 -11.31 1.34 11.40
N THR A 3 -10.27 1.10 12.20
CA THR A 3 -9.63 2.17 12.99
C THR A 3 -8.51 2.77 12.17
N MET A 4 -8.53 4.09 11.99
CA MET A 4 -7.57 4.76 11.13
C MET A 4 -6.15 4.65 11.69
N LEU A 5 -5.20 4.29 10.84
CA LEU A 5 -3.79 4.22 11.18
C LEU A 5 -3.05 5.45 10.65
N GLU A 6 -2.19 6.03 11.48
CA GLU A 6 -1.34 7.17 11.11
C GLU A 6 0.02 6.99 11.81
N ASN A 7 1.11 7.03 11.03
CA ASN A 7 2.49 6.89 11.53
C ASN A 7 2.77 5.65 12.39
N GLY A 8 2.08 4.53 12.13
CA GLY A 8 2.29 3.27 12.85
C GLY A 8 1.48 3.13 14.15
N ASP A 9 0.59 4.08 14.44
CA ASP A 9 -0.34 4.03 15.58
C ASP A 9 -1.76 4.39 15.12
N PHE A 10 -2.72 4.37 16.03
CA PHE A 10 -4.08 4.81 15.77
C PHE A 10 -4.16 6.34 15.68
N LYS A 11 -4.78 6.83 14.60
CA LYS A 11 -5.17 8.23 14.50
C LYS A 11 -6.23 8.53 15.55
N LEU A 12 -6.05 9.60 16.31
CA LEU A 12 -7.04 10.06 17.28
C LEU A 12 -8.00 11.06 16.63
N ALA A 13 -9.28 10.98 16.97
CA ALA A 13 -10.26 12.01 16.71
C ALA A 13 -10.11 13.16 17.73
N GLU A 14 -10.83 14.27 17.52
CA GLU A 14 -10.78 15.45 18.41
C GLU A 14 -11.14 15.13 19.87
N ASN A 15 -11.92 14.07 20.09
CA ASN A 15 -12.33 13.60 21.42
C ASN A 15 -11.28 12.70 22.11
N GLY A 16 -10.11 12.49 21.50
CA GLY A 16 -9.02 11.67 22.03
C GLY A 16 -9.21 10.15 21.89
N TYR A 17 -10.28 9.69 21.24
CA TYR A 17 -10.48 8.27 20.93
C TYR A 17 -10.00 7.94 19.51
N PRO A 18 -9.71 6.66 19.20
CA PRO A 18 -9.34 6.25 17.85
C PRO A 18 -10.40 6.64 16.82
N TYR A 19 -9.94 7.25 15.72
CA TYR A 19 -10.78 7.68 14.63
C TYR A 19 -11.26 6.46 13.84
N LEU A 20 -12.58 6.29 13.73
CA LEU A 20 -13.18 5.23 12.94
C LEU A 20 -13.30 5.68 11.49
N SER A 21 -12.62 4.98 10.59
CA SER A 21 -12.77 5.15 9.15
C SER A 21 -13.85 4.21 8.61
N GLY A 22 -14.54 4.67 7.57
CA GLY A 22 -15.54 3.88 6.88
C GLY A 22 -15.63 4.29 5.41
N GLY A 23 -16.34 3.49 4.61
CA GLY A 23 -16.50 3.78 3.20
C GLY A 23 -15.15 3.79 2.47
N LYS A 24 -14.83 4.88 1.78
CA LYS A 24 -13.63 4.98 0.95
C LYS A 24 -12.32 4.98 1.75
N ASP A 25 -12.29 5.68 2.88
CA ASP A 25 -11.05 5.89 3.64
C ASP A 25 -10.56 4.56 4.23
N GLU A 26 -11.50 3.73 4.68
CA GLU A 26 -11.24 2.34 5.08
C GLU A 26 -10.64 1.53 3.91
N ILE A 27 -11.16 1.69 2.69
CA ILE A 27 -10.69 0.95 1.53
C ILE A 27 -9.27 1.36 1.13
N PHE A 28 -8.97 2.66 1.12
CA PHE A 28 -7.62 3.15 0.86
C PHE A 28 -6.64 2.75 1.95
N GLN A 29 -7.02 2.79 3.23
CA GLN A 29 -6.21 2.26 4.32
C GLN A 29 -5.88 0.78 4.10
N ARG A 30 -6.87 -0.04 3.75
CA ARG A 30 -6.64 -1.47 3.48
C ARG A 30 -5.71 -1.69 2.28
N ALA A 31 -5.78 -0.85 1.27
CA ALA A 31 -4.84 -0.85 0.16
C ALA A 31 -3.42 -0.48 0.63
N ALA A 32 -3.27 0.55 1.47
CA ALA A 32 -2.00 0.99 2.02
C ALA A 32 -1.31 -0.09 2.86
N ILE A 33 -2.07 -0.77 3.73
CA ILE A 33 -1.57 -1.91 4.51
C ILE A 33 -1.05 -3.02 3.59
N ARG A 34 -1.84 -3.41 2.57
CA ARG A 34 -1.45 -4.45 1.61
C ARG A 34 -0.20 -4.08 0.80
N LEU A 35 -0.02 -2.81 0.48
CA LEU A 35 1.15 -2.35 -0.27
C LEU A 35 2.41 -2.24 0.61
N THR A 36 2.24 -1.87 1.88
CA THR A 36 3.35 -1.58 2.81
C THR A 36 3.93 -2.83 3.47
N VAL A 37 3.08 -3.77 3.88
CA VAL A 37 3.53 -4.98 4.57
C VAL A 37 4.32 -5.86 3.60
N PRO A 38 5.53 -6.34 3.94
CA PRO A 38 6.23 -7.33 3.12
C PRO A 38 5.44 -8.63 3.05
N LEU A 39 5.23 -9.17 1.84
CA LEU A 39 4.49 -10.41 1.66
C LEU A 39 5.09 -11.55 2.49
N GLY A 40 4.24 -12.23 3.26
CA GLY A 40 4.63 -13.36 4.12
C GLY A 40 5.17 -12.96 5.50
N SER A 41 5.37 -11.67 5.78
CA SER A 41 5.83 -11.19 7.10
C SER A 41 4.73 -11.19 8.17
N PHE A 42 3.45 -11.13 7.76
CA PHE A 42 2.33 -11.14 8.68
C PHE A 42 1.90 -12.59 9.01
N THR A 43 2.10 -13.00 10.26
CA THR A 43 1.92 -14.40 10.69
C THR A 43 0.48 -14.90 10.59
N LEU A 44 -0.51 -14.01 10.74
CA LEU A 44 -1.94 -14.38 10.71
C LEU A 44 -2.51 -14.46 9.29
N ASP A 45 -1.90 -13.79 8.31
CA ASP A 45 -2.25 -13.90 6.89
C ASP A 45 -0.96 -13.78 6.05
N THR A 46 -0.39 -14.93 5.70
CA THR A 46 0.85 -14.99 4.90
C THR A 46 0.66 -14.51 3.47
N GLN A 47 -0.58 -14.32 3.02
CA GLN A 47 -0.92 -13.78 1.71
C GLN A 47 -1.18 -12.26 1.77
N LEU A 48 -1.01 -11.63 2.93
CA LEU A 48 -1.03 -10.18 3.08
C LEU A 48 0.34 -9.60 2.71
N GLY A 49 0.32 -8.50 1.96
CA GLY A 49 1.50 -7.70 1.68
C GLY A 49 1.89 -7.64 0.20
N SER A 50 2.98 -6.93 -0.06
CA SER A 50 3.58 -6.74 -1.38
C SER A 50 4.98 -7.33 -1.45
N LYS A 51 5.45 -7.56 -2.67
CA LYS A 51 6.83 -7.98 -2.94
C LYS A 51 7.75 -6.80 -3.25
N PHE A 52 7.39 -5.57 -2.91
CA PHE A 52 8.22 -4.42 -3.30
C PHE A 52 9.65 -4.47 -2.73
N TYR A 53 9.86 -5.14 -1.59
CA TYR A 53 11.18 -5.38 -1.02
C TYR A 53 12.14 -6.11 -1.98
N THR A 54 11.64 -6.87 -2.97
CA THR A 54 12.50 -7.55 -3.96
C THR A 54 13.10 -6.58 -4.97
N LEU A 55 12.49 -5.41 -5.17
CA LEU A 55 12.95 -4.40 -6.15
C LEU A 55 14.32 -3.81 -5.78
N LYS A 56 14.69 -3.81 -4.49
CA LYS A 56 15.98 -3.30 -4.00
C LYS A 56 17.19 -4.00 -4.59
N ASN A 57 17.02 -5.26 -5.00
CA ASN A 57 18.09 -6.10 -5.53
C ASN A 57 18.15 -6.07 -7.06
N GLU A 58 17.24 -5.33 -7.71
CA GLU A 58 17.06 -5.32 -9.16
C GLU A 58 17.68 -4.07 -9.78
N LYS A 59 18.03 -4.14 -11.06
CA LYS A 59 18.46 -2.95 -11.82
C LYS A 59 17.27 -2.03 -12.04
N GLU A 60 17.48 -0.72 -11.97
CA GLU A 60 16.43 0.29 -12.02
C GLU A 60 15.41 0.14 -13.17
N PRO A 61 15.80 -0.14 -14.44
CA PRO A 61 14.83 -0.33 -15.51
C PRO A 61 13.93 -1.56 -15.29
N ILE A 62 14.48 -2.62 -14.69
CA ILE A 62 13.76 -3.85 -14.38
C ILE A 62 12.83 -3.60 -13.19
N ALA A 63 13.34 -2.95 -12.13
CA ALA A 63 12.56 -2.59 -10.95
C ALA A 63 11.35 -1.72 -11.31
N ALA A 64 11.56 -0.67 -12.12
CA ALA A 64 10.50 0.20 -12.62
C ALA A 64 9.47 -0.55 -13.46
N GLY A 65 9.92 -1.48 -14.33
CA GLY A 65 9.04 -2.32 -15.14
C GLY A 65 8.18 -3.29 -14.33
N MET A 66 8.65 -3.75 -13.16
CA MET A 66 7.93 -4.69 -12.30
C MET A 66 6.96 -4.04 -11.30
N ALA A 67 7.19 -2.78 -10.93
CA ALA A 67 6.47 -2.10 -9.85
C ALA A 67 4.94 -2.21 -9.97
N ILE A 68 4.37 -1.98 -11.15
CA ILE A 68 2.91 -2.03 -11.35
C ILE A 68 2.36 -3.46 -11.23
N SER A 69 3.10 -4.46 -11.68
CA SER A 69 2.71 -5.87 -11.58
C SER A 69 2.67 -6.31 -10.12
N LEU A 70 3.66 -5.91 -9.33
CA LEU A 70 3.70 -6.20 -7.89
C LEU A 70 2.61 -5.46 -7.11
N ALA A 71 2.31 -4.22 -7.48
CA ALA A 71 1.20 -3.46 -6.88
C ALA A 71 -0.15 -4.16 -7.14
N ARG A 72 -0.41 -4.58 -8.39
CA ARG A 72 -1.62 -5.32 -8.76
C ARG A 72 -1.71 -6.68 -8.07
N GLU A 73 -0.59 -7.37 -7.90
CA GLU A 73 -0.55 -8.63 -7.14
C GLU A 73 -0.97 -8.42 -5.67
N ALA A 74 -0.40 -7.42 -5.00
CA ALA A 74 -0.70 -7.11 -3.60
C ALA A 74 -2.18 -6.73 -3.37
N LEU A 75 -2.78 -6.03 -4.33
CA LEU A 75 -4.18 -5.58 -4.28
C LEU A 75 -5.19 -6.62 -4.81
N ARG A 76 -4.75 -7.78 -5.32
CA ARG A 76 -5.64 -8.79 -5.93
C ARG A 76 -6.78 -9.25 -5.01
N LYS A 77 -6.52 -9.30 -3.70
CA LYS A 77 -7.51 -9.68 -2.67
C LYS A 77 -8.39 -8.53 -2.17
N LEU A 78 -8.30 -7.36 -2.79
CA LEU A 78 -9.11 -6.18 -2.50
C LEU A 78 -9.79 -5.71 -3.79
N PRO A 79 -10.83 -6.43 -4.28
CA PRO A 79 -11.43 -6.21 -5.60
C PRO A 79 -12.10 -4.85 -5.77
N GLN A 80 -12.31 -4.11 -4.68
CA GLN A 80 -12.83 -2.75 -4.70
C GLN A 80 -11.85 -1.76 -5.34
N VAL A 81 -10.54 -2.06 -5.34
CA VAL A 81 -9.50 -1.15 -5.81
C VAL A 81 -8.68 -1.73 -6.96
N SER A 82 -8.03 -0.85 -7.70
CA SER A 82 -7.03 -1.24 -8.70
C SER A 82 -5.81 -0.32 -8.66
N ALA A 83 -4.62 -0.86 -8.95
CA ALA A 83 -3.43 -0.05 -9.17
C ALA A 83 -3.41 0.38 -10.65
N GLU A 84 -3.52 1.70 -10.89
CA GLU A 84 -3.47 2.29 -12.22
C GLU A 84 -2.03 2.58 -12.65
N LYS A 85 -1.21 3.05 -11.70
CA LYS A 85 0.19 3.42 -11.92
C LYS A 85 1.03 3.03 -10.72
N ALA A 86 2.29 2.69 -10.97
CA ALA A 86 3.30 2.53 -9.93
C ALA A 86 4.63 3.09 -10.45
N VAL A 87 5.29 3.91 -9.64
CA VAL A 87 6.58 4.53 -9.95
C VAL A 87 7.59 4.07 -8.90
N TYR A 88 8.67 3.46 -9.34
CA TYR A 88 9.82 3.13 -8.51
C TYR A 88 10.81 4.30 -8.56
N GLU A 89 11.25 4.77 -7.39
CA GLU A 89 12.28 5.80 -7.24
C GLU A 89 13.49 5.15 -6.55
N ALA A 90 14.62 5.07 -7.26
CA ALA A 90 15.89 4.64 -6.69
C ALA A 90 16.51 5.75 -5.83
N GLY A 91 17.37 5.39 -4.88
CA GLY A 91 18.08 6.35 -4.03
C GLY A 91 18.59 5.73 -2.74
N ALA A 92 19.01 6.59 -1.80
CA ALA A 92 19.41 6.17 -0.46
C ALA A 92 18.23 5.54 0.33
N GLU A 93 17.02 6.05 0.12
CA GLU A 93 15.77 5.46 0.59
C GLU A 93 14.89 5.12 -0.64
N PRO A 94 15.04 3.93 -1.23
CA PRO A 94 14.23 3.55 -2.38
C PRO A 94 12.75 3.45 -1.99
N CYS A 95 11.86 3.80 -2.90
CA CYS A 95 10.42 3.77 -2.65
C CYS A 95 9.60 3.45 -3.90
N VAL A 96 8.36 3.02 -3.68
CA VAL A 96 7.36 2.83 -4.72
C VAL A 96 6.16 3.70 -4.40
N THR A 97 5.79 4.57 -5.34
CA THR A 97 4.56 5.36 -5.25
C THR A 97 3.51 4.75 -6.16
N VAL A 98 2.38 4.32 -5.59
CA VAL A 98 1.30 3.63 -6.29
C VAL A 98 0.07 4.52 -6.34
N THR A 99 -0.46 4.76 -7.53
CA THR A 99 -1.78 5.39 -7.72
C THR A 99 -2.85 4.30 -7.65
N VAL A 100 -3.63 4.30 -6.57
CA VAL A 100 -4.71 3.36 -6.32
C VAL A 100 -6.04 4.03 -6.64
N LYS A 101 -6.92 3.32 -7.34
CA LYS A 101 -8.26 3.78 -7.70
C LYS A 101 -9.34 3.05 -6.94
N TYR A 102 -10.34 3.80 -6.49
CA TYR A 102 -11.60 3.30 -5.93
C TYR A 102 -12.77 4.08 -6.55
N GLY A 103 -13.54 3.42 -7.44
CA GLY A 103 -14.61 4.09 -8.18
C GLY A 103 -14.08 5.22 -9.09
N ALA A 104 -14.51 6.45 -8.84
CA ALA A 104 -14.04 7.66 -9.55
C ALA A 104 -12.88 8.37 -8.84
N GLU A 105 -12.48 7.90 -7.66
CA GLU A 105 -11.45 8.52 -6.84
C GLU A 105 -10.11 7.79 -6.98
N THR A 106 -9.03 8.53 -6.77
CA THR A 106 -7.66 8.01 -6.74
C THR A 106 -6.90 8.56 -5.55
N GLU A 107 -5.97 7.75 -5.03
CA GLU A 107 -5.05 8.13 -3.95
C GLU A 107 -3.64 7.64 -4.27
N GLU A 108 -2.63 8.43 -3.93
CA GLU A 108 -1.23 8.04 -4.05
C GLU A 108 -0.71 7.48 -2.72
N ILE A 109 -0.24 6.24 -2.77
CA ILE A 109 0.30 5.54 -1.60
C ILE A 109 1.80 5.36 -1.82
N LYS A 110 2.61 6.01 -0.97
CA LYS A 110 4.06 5.90 -1.00
C LYS A 110 4.55 4.82 -0.03
N VAL A 111 5.27 3.85 -0.55
CA VAL A 111 5.86 2.74 0.23
C VAL A 111 7.38 2.84 0.19
N LYS A 112 7.99 3.06 1.35
CA LYS A 112 9.45 2.93 1.51
C LYS A 112 9.81 1.45 1.47
N ILE A 113 10.85 1.08 0.72
CA ILE A 113 11.29 -0.31 0.61
C ILE A 113 12.65 -0.52 1.17
#